data_AF-A0A3A9YF78-F1
#
_entry.id   AF-A0A3A9YF78-F1
#
_cell.length_a   1.000
_cell.length_b   1.000
_cell.length_c   1.000
_cell.angle_alpha   90.00
_cell.angle_beta   90.00
_cell.angle_gamma   90.00
#
_symmetry.space_group_name_H-M   'P 1'
#
loop_
_entity.id
_entity.type
_entity.pdbx_description
1 polymer ?
#
loop_
_entity_poly.entity_id
_entity_poly.type
_entity_poly.pdbx_seq_one_letter_code
_entity_poly.pdbx_strand_id
1 'polypeptide(L)'
;MKKFIGVLMIILLISSCDVQQKKEAKLPDVDVDIETESGQLPTFDVDWADVNVGTKTKMVKIPKVVVVMEEVEVEVPYVDVDMPNSVEKEELTLTVEAEVSDKEHTIEIQEIVASKDKLYVISQLKEADQTLGDKKLRVSDRVILNAPDLNVKHIIVGEKPDRVFNDQYKYVKDLNEFKSNMQNTKVIYTK
;
A
#
# COMPACT_ATOMS: atom_id res chain seq x y z
N MET A 1 -41.31 53.12 23.78
CA MET A 1 -41.24 53.80 25.10
C MET A 1 -40.11 53.15 25.89
N LYS A 2 -38.96 53.82 25.94
CA LYS A 2 -38.33 54.35 27.17
C LYS A 2 -38.08 53.33 28.30
N LYS A 3 -36.77 53.08 28.47
CA LYS A 3 -35.99 52.97 29.71
C LYS A 3 -36.25 51.76 30.62
N PHE A 4 -35.25 50.90 30.76
CA PHE A 4 -34.79 50.44 32.08
C PHE A 4 -33.29 50.13 32.04
N ILE A 5 -32.60 50.70 33.03
CA ILE A 5 -31.17 50.61 33.32
C ILE A 5 -30.97 49.42 34.26
N GLY A 6 -29.91 48.63 34.06
CA GLY A 6 -29.48 47.67 35.10
C GLY A 6 -28.71 46.43 34.59
N VAL A 7 -27.38 46.48 34.77
CA VAL A 7 -26.48 45.37 35.15
C VAL A 7 -26.47 44.08 34.32
N LEU A 8 -25.42 43.86 33.50
CA LEU A 8 -24.80 42.54 33.24
C LEU A 8 -23.47 42.75 32.48
N MET A 9 -22.32 42.56 33.12
CA MET A 9 -21.48 41.37 33.05
C MET A 9 -20.99 40.99 31.63
N ILE A 10 -19.71 41.29 31.40
CA ILE A 10 -18.70 40.42 30.75
C ILE A 10 -18.72 40.28 29.21
N ILE A 11 -17.48 40.32 28.67
CA ILE A 11 -16.98 39.62 27.49
C ILE A 11 -16.95 40.36 26.12
N LEU A 12 -15.71 40.42 25.62
CA LEU A 12 -15.23 40.48 24.23
C LEU A 12 -15.54 41.76 23.44
N LEU A 13 -14.49 42.45 22.98
CA LEU A 13 -13.93 42.23 21.65
C LEU A 13 -12.67 43.08 21.45
N ILE A 14 -11.52 42.41 21.47
CA ILE A 14 -10.48 42.45 20.43
C ILE A 14 -10.67 43.57 19.39
N SER A 15 -9.77 44.55 19.40
CA SER A 15 -9.45 45.32 18.22
C SER A 15 -8.00 45.74 18.27
N SER A 16 -7.23 45.10 17.39
CA SER A 16 -6.04 45.66 16.77
C SER A 16 -4.77 45.74 17.61
N CYS A 17 -3.91 44.74 17.46
CA CYS A 17 -2.56 45.00 16.97
C CYS A 17 -1.96 43.72 16.35
N ASP A 18 -2.28 43.59 15.06
CA ASP A 18 -1.43 43.16 13.95
C ASP A 18 -0.31 42.13 14.24
N VAL A 19 -0.57 40.86 13.89
CA VAL A 19 0.45 39.81 13.79
C VAL A 19 0.99 39.82 12.37
N GLN A 20 2.03 40.62 12.14
CA GLN A 20 2.78 40.58 10.88
C GLN A 20 3.83 39.47 10.96
N GLN A 21 3.47 38.28 10.47
CA GLN A 21 4.38 37.17 10.23
C GLN A 21 5.27 37.50 9.03
N LYS A 22 6.49 37.97 9.29
CA LYS A 22 7.55 38.16 8.29
C LYS A 22 8.87 37.60 8.80
N LYS A 23 9.14 36.33 8.46
CA LYS A 23 10.35 35.84 7.78
C LYS A 23 10.58 34.35 8.08
N GLU A 24 10.82 33.64 7.00
CA GLU A 24 11.38 32.29 6.79
C GLU A 24 11.69 31.49 8.06
N ALA A 25 10.90 30.43 8.27
CA ALA A 25 11.28 29.32 9.13
C ALA A 25 12.52 28.65 8.53
N LYS A 26 13.71 29.04 8.97
CA LYS A 26 14.85 28.13 8.98
C LYS A 26 14.56 27.14 10.09
N LEU A 27 14.22 25.91 9.71
CA LEU A 27 14.36 24.77 10.59
C LEU A 27 15.74 24.88 11.24
N PRO A 28 15.87 24.78 12.58
CA PRO A 28 17.20 24.67 13.15
C PRO A 28 17.85 23.45 12.52
N ASP A 29 18.94 23.66 11.78
CA ASP A 29 19.89 22.59 11.48
C ASP A 29 20.36 22.10 12.85
N VAL A 30 19.86 20.94 13.25
CA VAL A 30 20.33 20.26 14.45
C VAL A 30 21.69 19.65 14.07
N ASP A 31 22.70 20.51 13.97
CA ASP A 31 24.08 20.10 14.11
C ASP A 31 24.30 19.82 15.59
N VAL A 32 24.17 18.55 15.96
CA VAL A 32 24.65 18.06 17.24
C VAL A 32 26.17 17.99 17.16
N ASP A 33 26.81 19.14 17.17
CA ASP A 33 28.18 19.27 17.66
C ASP A 33 28.06 19.83 19.09
N ILE A 34 27.92 18.93 20.05
CA ILE A 34 28.06 19.26 21.47
C ILE A 34 29.55 19.45 21.73
N GLU A 35 30.04 20.64 21.39
CA GLU A 35 31.19 21.26 22.03
C GLU A 35 30.75 22.60 22.61
N THR A 36 29.72 22.57 23.46
CA THR A 36 29.32 23.74 24.23
C THR A 36 30.26 23.87 25.42
N GLU A 37 31.18 24.85 25.36
CA GLU A 37 31.71 25.47 26.56
C GLU A 37 30.51 25.87 27.43
N SER A 38 30.39 25.22 28.59
CA SER A 38 29.24 25.34 29.48
C SER A 38 29.01 26.80 29.86
N GLY A 39 27.98 27.43 29.28
CA GLY A 39 27.51 28.74 29.69
C GLY A 39 27.13 28.73 31.17
N GLN A 40 27.63 29.72 31.93
CA GLN A 40 27.36 29.82 33.36
C GLN A 40 25.84 29.99 33.61
N LEU A 41 25.27 29.02 34.33
CA LEU A 41 23.86 29.06 34.74
C LEU A 41 23.67 30.08 35.87
N PRO A 42 22.61 30.92 35.84
CA PRO A 42 22.31 31.86 36.91
C PRO A 42 21.94 31.13 38.20
N THR A 43 22.52 31.55 39.33
CA THR A 43 22.17 31.03 40.66
C THR A 43 20.99 31.80 41.23
N PHE A 44 19.84 31.14 41.37
CA PHE A 44 18.75 31.62 42.20
C PHE A 44 18.77 30.82 43.51
N ASP A 45 18.99 31.52 44.62
CA ASP A 45 18.96 30.91 45.96
C ASP A 45 17.52 31.00 46.49
N VAL A 46 16.84 29.86 46.52
CA VAL A 46 15.45 29.77 46.97
C VAL A 46 15.40 28.74 48.09
N ASP A 47 15.16 29.20 49.32
CA ASP A 47 14.99 28.33 50.49
C ASP A 47 13.71 27.48 50.34
N TRP A 48 13.88 26.27 49.78
CA TRP A 48 12.86 25.23 49.71
C TRP A 48 13.23 24.07 50.63
N ALA A 49 12.24 23.25 51.00
CA ALA A 49 12.48 22.07 51.85
C ALA A 49 13.56 21.15 51.26
N ASP A 50 14.39 20.55 52.12
CA ASP A 50 15.52 19.69 51.72
C ASP A 50 15.03 18.49 50.87
N VAL A 51 15.25 18.55 49.56
CA VAL A 51 14.82 17.52 48.60
C VAL A 51 15.97 16.56 48.35
N ASN A 52 15.88 15.36 48.92
CA ASN A 52 16.84 14.30 48.63
C ASN A 52 16.53 13.66 47.27
N VAL A 53 17.28 14.07 46.24
CA VAL A 53 17.15 13.55 44.89
C VAL A 53 18.10 12.36 44.71
N GLY A 54 17.55 11.17 44.48
CA GLY A 54 18.35 9.96 44.28
C GLY A 54 17.70 9.00 43.30
N THR A 55 18.52 8.20 42.60
CA THR A 55 18.05 7.15 41.69
C THR A 55 17.81 5.86 42.45
N LYS A 56 16.63 5.26 42.30
CA LYS A 56 16.30 3.94 42.87
C LYS A 56 16.10 2.91 41.75
N THR A 57 16.87 1.83 41.79
CA THR A 57 16.65 0.67 40.89
C THR A 57 15.37 -0.05 41.33
N LYS A 58 14.39 -0.15 40.43
CA LYS A 58 13.13 -0.88 40.64
C LYS A 58 12.94 -1.89 39.51
N MET A 59 12.68 -3.14 39.86
CA MET A 59 12.24 -4.14 38.90
C MET A 59 10.81 -3.79 38.47
N VAL A 60 10.64 -3.37 37.21
CA VAL A 60 9.33 -3.08 36.61
C VAL A 60 9.01 -4.19 35.62
N LYS A 61 7.84 -4.81 35.75
CA LYS A 61 7.34 -5.76 34.76
C LYS A 61 6.87 -4.98 33.55
N ILE A 62 7.65 -5.01 32.48
CA ILE A 62 7.27 -4.43 31.19
C ILE A 62 6.75 -5.57 30.31
N PRO A 63 5.50 -5.52 29.82
CA PRO A 63 5.02 -6.52 28.90
C PRO A 63 5.86 -6.46 27.62
N LYS A 64 6.52 -7.56 27.26
CA LYS A 64 7.15 -7.72 25.96
C LYS A 64 6.11 -8.28 25.00
N VAL A 65 5.77 -7.53 23.95
CA VAL A 65 4.97 -8.04 22.84
C VAL A 65 5.92 -8.87 21.97
N VAL A 66 5.66 -10.17 21.87
CA VAL A 66 6.35 -11.05 20.92
C VAL A 66 5.47 -11.13 19.69
N VAL A 67 5.95 -10.57 18.58
CA VAL A 67 5.29 -10.73 17.27
C VAL A 67 5.86 -12.02 16.67
N VAL A 68 5.01 -13.05 16.55
CA VAL A 68 5.36 -14.29 15.86
C VAL A 68 4.89 -14.15 14.42
N MET A 69 5.85 -14.15 13.49
CA MET A 69 5.55 -14.27 12.06
C MET A 69 5.47 -15.76 11.75
N GLU A 70 4.35 -16.22 11.21
CA GLU A 70 4.21 -17.59 10.71
C GLU A 70 4.46 -17.59 9.20
N GLU A 71 5.47 -18.34 8.75
CA GLU A 71 5.69 -18.62 7.33
C GLU A 71 4.79 -19.79 6.94
N VAL A 72 3.85 -19.56 6.04
CA VAL A 72 3.00 -20.62 5.48
C VAL A 72 3.57 -21.00 4.12
N GLU A 73 3.95 -22.27 3.95
CA GLU A 73 4.31 -22.80 2.64
C GLU A 73 3.04 -22.86 1.77
N VAL A 74 3.02 -22.10 0.69
CA VAL A 74 1.93 -22.09 -0.29
C VAL A 74 2.48 -22.61 -1.61
N GLU A 75 1.83 -23.63 -2.17
CA GLU A 75 2.19 -24.15 -3.48
C GLU A 75 1.82 -23.14 -4.57
N VAL A 76 2.83 -22.54 -5.20
CA VAL A 76 2.67 -21.66 -6.35
C VAL A 76 3.09 -22.43 -7.60
N PRO A 77 2.25 -22.49 -8.66
CA PRO A 77 2.64 -23.15 -9.90
C PRO A 77 3.83 -22.42 -10.53
N TYR A 78 4.83 -23.21 -10.96
CA TYR A 78 5.97 -22.72 -11.72
C TYR A 78 5.99 -23.31 -13.13
N VAL A 79 6.52 -22.55 -14.09
CA VAL A 79 6.66 -22.95 -15.49
C VAL A 79 8.07 -22.58 -15.96
N ASP A 80 8.77 -23.50 -16.64
CA ASP A 80 10.10 -23.24 -17.19
C ASP A 80 10.07 -23.28 -18.73
N VAL A 81 10.53 -22.22 -19.38
CA VAL A 81 10.48 -22.06 -20.84
C VAL A 81 11.89 -21.93 -21.42
N ASP A 82 12.26 -22.89 -22.26
CA ASP A 82 13.47 -22.86 -23.08
C ASP A 82 13.19 -22.24 -24.45
N MET A 83 13.86 -21.13 -24.78
CA MET A 83 13.80 -20.49 -26.09
C MET A 83 15.14 -20.65 -26.84
N PRO A 84 15.12 -20.98 -28.14
CA PRO A 84 16.37 -21.07 -28.90
C PRO A 84 17.02 -19.69 -28.96
N ASN A 85 18.30 -19.61 -28.57
CA ASN A 85 19.14 -18.40 -28.52
C ASN A 85 18.96 -17.44 -27.32
N SER A 86 18.26 -17.82 -26.25
CA SER A 86 18.28 -17.08 -24.98
C SER A 86 19.40 -17.61 -24.07
N VAL A 87 20.28 -16.73 -23.60
CA VAL A 87 21.46 -17.10 -22.79
C VAL A 87 21.16 -17.02 -21.28
N GLU A 88 20.24 -16.15 -20.87
CA GLU A 88 19.87 -15.94 -19.48
C GLU A 88 18.34 -16.00 -19.34
N LYS A 89 17.89 -16.73 -18.31
CA LYS A 89 16.49 -16.78 -17.88
C LYS A 89 16.39 -16.09 -16.54
N GLU A 90 15.29 -15.38 -16.33
CA GLU A 90 14.97 -14.76 -15.07
C GLU A 90 13.64 -15.32 -14.56
N GLU A 91 13.51 -15.34 -13.23
CA GLU A 91 12.24 -15.72 -12.60
C GLU A 91 11.26 -14.54 -12.71
N LEU A 92 10.28 -14.68 -13.59
CA LEU A 92 9.22 -13.71 -13.82
C LEU A 92 7.98 -14.14 -13.03
N THR A 93 7.54 -13.31 -12.08
CA THR A 93 6.25 -13.53 -11.42
C THR A 93 5.13 -12.86 -12.22
N LEU A 94 4.30 -13.66 -12.89
CA LEU A 94 3.12 -13.20 -13.60
C LEU A 94 1.98 -13.02 -12.60
N THR A 95 1.65 -11.78 -12.27
CA THR A 95 0.57 -11.45 -11.33
C THR A 95 -0.60 -10.82 -12.07
N VAL A 96 -1.82 -11.23 -11.76
CA VAL A 96 -3.05 -10.58 -12.21
C VAL A 96 -3.87 -10.18 -10.99
N GLU A 97 -4.50 -9.00 -11.04
CA GLU A 97 -5.30 -8.48 -9.93
C GLU A 97 -6.55 -7.78 -10.43
N ALA A 98 -7.66 -7.91 -9.71
CA ALA A 98 -8.89 -7.19 -9.96
C ALA A 98 -9.51 -6.72 -8.65
N GLU A 99 -10.04 -5.50 -8.64
CA GLU A 99 -10.88 -5.01 -7.56
C GLU A 99 -12.35 -5.16 -7.98
N VAL A 100 -13.12 -5.88 -7.18
CA VAL A 100 -14.53 -6.16 -7.43
C VAL A 100 -15.41 -5.57 -6.33
N SER A 101 -16.61 -5.15 -6.72
CA SER A 101 -17.67 -4.65 -5.84
C SER A 101 -18.91 -5.53 -5.99
N ASP A 102 -19.88 -5.33 -5.10
CA ASP A 102 -21.21 -5.95 -5.12
C ASP A 102 -21.21 -7.45 -4.78
N LYS A 103 -20.47 -8.26 -5.53
CA LYS A 103 -20.28 -9.70 -5.27
C LYS A 103 -18.82 -10.08 -5.22
N GLU A 104 -18.54 -11.12 -4.46
CA GLU A 104 -17.25 -11.76 -4.46
C GLU A 104 -16.97 -12.32 -5.85
N HIS A 105 -15.71 -12.27 -6.24
CA HIS A 105 -15.24 -12.90 -7.45
C HIS A 105 -13.97 -13.65 -7.13
N THR A 106 -13.66 -14.66 -7.92
CA THR A 106 -12.34 -15.30 -7.93
C THR A 106 -11.67 -14.98 -9.27
N ILE A 107 -10.37 -14.73 -9.23
CA ILE A 107 -9.56 -14.60 -10.43
C ILE A 107 -8.56 -15.74 -10.45
N GLU A 108 -8.44 -16.38 -11.61
CA GLU A 108 -7.54 -17.52 -11.78
C GLU A 108 -6.88 -17.46 -13.15
N ILE A 109 -5.55 -17.58 -13.21
CA ILE A 109 -4.79 -17.75 -14.45
C ILE A 109 -5.10 -19.15 -14.97
N GLN A 110 -5.84 -19.20 -16.09
CA GLN A 110 -6.23 -20.46 -16.71
C GLN A 110 -5.18 -20.94 -17.71
N GLU A 111 -4.53 -20.01 -18.42
CA GLU A 111 -3.64 -20.37 -19.52
C GLU A 111 -2.58 -19.30 -19.77
N ILE A 112 -1.40 -19.73 -20.17
CA ILE A 112 -0.33 -18.85 -20.68
C ILE A 112 0.02 -19.31 -22.08
N VAL A 113 -0.05 -18.40 -23.05
CA VAL A 113 0.15 -18.71 -24.46
C VAL A 113 1.22 -17.78 -25.04
N ALA A 114 2.24 -18.35 -25.67
CA ALA A 114 3.14 -17.56 -26.51
C ALA A 114 2.57 -17.45 -27.92
N SER A 115 2.54 -16.23 -28.46
CA SER A 115 2.24 -15.97 -29.87
C SER A 115 3.11 -14.84 -30.37
N LYS A 116 3.83 -15.10 -31.46
CA LYS A 116 4.83 -14.17 -32.04
C LYS A 116 5.91 -13.82 -31.02
N ASP A 117 5.97 -12.56 -30.61
CA ASP A 117 6.93 -11.95 -29.67
C ASP A 117 6.31 -11.68 -28.30
N LYS A 118 5.07 -12.15 -28.05
CA LYS A 118 4.30 -11.82 -26.86
C LYS A 118 3.86 -13.06 -26.10
N LEU A 119 3.83 -12.90 -24.78
CA LEU A 119 3.26 -13.85 -23.86
C LEU A 119 1.89 -13.34 -23.41
N TYR A 120 0.84 -14.12 -23.67
CA TYR A 120 -0.51 -13.81 -23.27
C TYR A 120 -0.86 -14.60 -22.01
N VAL A 121 -1.09 -13.89 -20.90
CA VAL A 121 -1.56 -14.47 -19.64
C VAL A 121 -3.06 -14.32 -19.62
N ILE A 122 -3.77 -15.44 -19.68
CA ILE A 122 -5.22 -15.49 -19.80
C ILE A 122 -5.78 -15.93 -18.45
N SER A 123 -6.50 -15.01 -17.81
CA SER A 123 -7.12 -15.22 -16.51
C SER A 123 -8.63 -15.18 -16.65
N GLN A 124 -9.34 -15.95 -15.83
CA GLN A 124 -10.79 -15.91 -15.77
C GLN A 124 -11.22 -15.23 -14.47
N LEU A 125 -12.11 -14.25 -14.57
CA LEU A 125 -12.79 -13.63 -13.45
C LEU A 125 -14.18 -14.25 -13.33
N LYS A 126 -14.40 -15.03 -12.27
CA LYS A 126 -15.67 -15.71 -12.00
C LYS A 126 -16.37 -15.03 -10.84
N GLU A 127 -17.64 -14.70 -11.01
CA GLU A 127 -18.50 -14.24 -9.92
C GLU A 127 -18.78 -15.41 -8.96
N ALA A 128 -18.69 -15.14 -7.66
CA ALA A 128 -19.03 -16.06 -6.59
C ALA A 128 -20.40 -15.74 -5.98
N ASP A 129 -20.95 -16.66 -5.20
CA ASP A 129 -22.31 -16.55 -4.67
C ASP A 129 -22.45 -15.50 -3.55
N GLN A 130 -21.35 -15.14 -2.90
CA GLN A 130 -21.36 -14.26 -1.73
C GLN A 130 -21.38 -12.78 -2.13
N THR A 131 -22.25 -12.00 -1.47
CA THR A 131 -22.38 -10.55 -1.70
C THR A 131 -21.43 -9.75 -0.80
N LEU A 132 -20.77 -8.75 -1.36
CA LEU A 132 -19.86 -7.84 -0.65
C LEU A 132 -20.58 -6.64 0.00
N GLY A 133 -21.80 -6.33 -0.44
CA GLY A 133 -22.49 -5.10 -0.05
C GLY A 133 -21.68 -3.87 -0.46
N ASP A 134 -21.44 -2.94 0.47
CA ASP A 134 -20.62 -1.74 0.23
C ASP A 134 -19.10 -1.99 0.27
N LYS A 135 -18.68 -3.23 0.55
CA LYS A 135 -17.25 -3.57 0.62
C LYS A 135 -16.69 -3.83 -0.78
N LYS A 136 -15.38 -3.66 -0.87
CA LYS A 136 -14.60 -4.00 -2.06
C LYS A 136 -13.65 -5.12 -1.71
N LEU A 137 -13.44 -6.04 -2.65
CA LEU A 137 -12.49 -7.12 -2.51
C LEU A 137 -11.46 -7.02 -3.64
N ARG A 138 -10.18 -7.12 -3.29
CA ARG A 138 -9.12 -7.31 -4.26
C ARG A 138 -8.83 -8.80 -4.36
N VAL A 139 -8.92 -9.34 -5.56
CA VAL A 139 -8.55 -10.72 -5.86
C VAL A 139 -7.35 -10.73 -6.78
N SER A 140 -6.48 -11.71 -6.58
CA SER A 140 -5.22 -11.82 -7.31
C SER A 140 -4.84 -13.28 -7.52
N ASP A 141 -4.15 -13.56 -8.62
CA ASP A 141 -3.52 -14.85 -8.87
C ASP A 141 -2.10 -14.67 -9.42
N ARG A 142 -1.25 -15.66 -9.20
CA ARG A 142 0.20 -15.62 -9.50
C ARG A 142 0.66 -16.94 -10.11
N VAL A 143 1.44 -16.84 -11.18
CA VAL A 143 2.20 -17.95 -11.76
C VAL A 143 3.66 -17.53 -11.90
N ILE A 144 4.58 -18.38 -11.46
CA ILE A 144 6.01 -18.14 -11.63
C ILE A 144 6.44 -18.71 -12.97
N LEU A 145 7.13 -17.92 -13.77
CA LEU A 145 7.64 -18.30 -15.08
C LEU A 145 9.15 -18.05 -15.15
N ASN A 146 9.94 -19.09 -15.35
CA ASN A 146 11.35 -18.96 -15.65
C ASN A 146 11.53 -18.82 -17.17
N ALA A 147 11.82 -17.60 -17.63
CA ALA A 147 11.93 -17.28 -19.05
C ALA A 147 12.89 -16.08 -19.27
N PRO A 148 13.42 -15.88 -20.49
CA PRO A 148 14.08 -14.62 -20.84
C PRO A 148 13.10 -13.44 -20.75
N ASP A 149 13.59 -12.21 -20.94
CA ASP A 149 12.73 -11.03 -21.03
C ASP A 149 11.71 -11.17 -22.18
N LEU A 150 10.42 -11.07 -21.85
CA LEU A 150 9.30 -11.30 -22.76
C LEU A 150 8.26 -10.19 -22.63
N ASN A 151 7.61 -9.83 -23.74
CA ASN A 151 6.53 -8.85 -23.74
C ASN A 151 5.22 -9.50 -23.25
N VAL A 152 4.91 -9.33 -21.98
CA VAL A 152 3.73 -9.92 -21.33
C VAL A 152 2.48 -9.04 -21.55
N LYS A 153 1.36 -9.69 -21.91
CA LYS A 153 0.02 -9.10 -22.01
C LYS A 153 -0.99 -9.89 -21.21
N HIS A 154 -1.62 -9.23 -20.24
CA HIS A 154 -2.64 -9.83 -19.39
C HIS A 154 -4.04 -9.60 -19.97
N ILE A 155 -4.80 -10.68 -20.05
CA ILE A 155 -6.14 -10.74 -20.59
C ILE A 155 -7.04 -11.37 -19.53
N ILE A 156 -8.11 -10.67 -19.16
CA ILE A 156 -9.09 -11.15 -18.20
C ILE A 156 -10.37 -11.48 -18.95
N VAL A 157 -10.81 -12.72 -18.86
CA VAL A 157 -12.08 -13.20 -19.39
C VAL A 157 -13.15 -13.01 -18.32
N GLY A 158 -14.12 -12.15 -18.60
CA GLY A 158 -15.19 -11.80 -17.66
C GLY A 158 -15.71 -10.39 -17.85
N GLU A 159 -16.69 -10.01 -17.05
CA GLU A 159 -17.21 -8.64 -17.03
C GLU A 159 -16.23 -7.71 -16.33
N LYS A 160 -15.96 -6.55 -16.95
CA LYS A 160 -15.09 -5.54 -16.38
C LYS A 160 -15.81 -4.87 -15.20
N PRO A 161 -15.24 -4.84 -13.99
CA PRO A 161 -15.86 -4.14 -12.87
C PRO A 161 -16.03 -2.63 -13.15
N ASP A 162 -17.07 -1.99 -12.63
CA ASP A 162 -17.38 -0.59 -12.94
C ASP A 162 -16.31 0.41 -12.46
N ARG A 163 -15.54 0.05 -11.44
CA ARG A 163 -14.50 0.91 -10.82
C ARG A 163 -13.17 0.19 -10.76
N VAL A 164 -12.56 -0.06 -11.93
CA VAL A 164 -11.26 -0.71 -12.00
C VAL A 164 -10.15 0.28 -11.64
N PHE A 165 -9.40 -0.03 -10.58
CA PHE A 165 -8.16 0.69 -10.22
C PHE A 165 -7.03 0.43 -11.22
N ASN A 166 -7.14 -0.64 -11.99
CA ASN A 166 -6.11 -1.14 -12.87
C ASN A 166 -6.63 -1.29 -14.32
N ASP A 167 -6.38 -0.27 -15.14
CA ASP A 167 -6.77 -0.24 -16.55
C ASP A 167 -5.75 -0.90 -17.48
N GLN A 168 -4.64 -1.42 -16.94
CA GLN A 168 -3.57 -2.04 -17.72
C GLN A 168 -4.00 -3.39 -18.34
N TYR A 169 -5.05 -4.02 -17.81
CA TYR A 169 -5.55 -5.32 -18.25
C TYR A 169 -6.67 -5.20 -19.27
N LYS A 170 -6.63 -6.04 -20.31
CA LYS A 170 -7.69 -6.12 -21.31
C LYS A 170 -8.77 -7.10 -20.85
N TYR A 171 -10.02 -6.64 -20.83
CA TYR A 171 -11.17 -7.50 -20.54
C TYR A 171 -11.79 -8.00 -21.85
N VAL A 172 -12.15 -9.28 -21.88
CA VAL A 172 -12.83 -9.94 -23.00
C VAL A 172 -13.99 -10.76 -22.48
N LYS A 173 -15.10 -10.82 -23.24
CA LYS A 173 -16.27 -11.63 -22.87
C LYS A 173 -16.13 -13.08 -23.31
N ASP A 174 -15.50 -13.30 -24.47
CA ASP A 174 -15.34 -14.61 -25.07
C ASP A 174 -13.85 -14.90 -25.34
N LEU A 175 -13.36 -15.98 -24.73
CA LEU A 175 -11.99 -16.45 -24.89
C LEU A 175 -11.73 -17.00 -26.31
N ASN A 176 -12.70 -17.69 -26.90
CA ASN A 176 -12.56 -18.32 -28.21
C ASN A 176 -12.45 -17.27 -29.31
N GLU A 177 -13.26 -16.20 -29.23
CA GLU A 177 -13.15 -15.06 -30.14
C GLU A 177 -11.78 -14.37 -30.00
N PHE A 178 -11.28 -14.25 -28.77
CA PHE A 178 -9.96 -13.67 -28.57
C PHE A 178 -8.84 -14.54 -29.17
N LYS A 179 -8.90 -15.87 -28.97
CA LYS A 179 -7.92 -16.83 -29.49
C LYS A 179 -7.96 -16.99 -31.01
N SER A 180 -9.12 -16.90 -31.65
CA SER A 180 -9.24 -17.05 -33.11
C SER A 180 -8.46 -15.99 -33.89
N ASN A 181 -8.20 -14.84 -33.26
CA ASN A 181 -7.39 -13.77 -33.82
C ASN A 181 -5.87 -13.98 -33.63
N MET A 182 -5.47 -15.00 -32.86
CA MET A 182 -4.06 -15.34 -32.66
C MET A 182 -3.56 -16.27 -33.77
N GLN A 183 -2.30 -16.09 -34.14
CA GLN A 183 -1.63 -16.95 -35.12
C GLN A 183 -0.39 -17.55 -34.48
N ASN A 184 -0.05 -18.79 -34.84
CA ASN A 184 1.13 -19.52 -34.36
C ASN A 184 1.25 -19.52 -32.83
N THR A 185 0.17 -19.93 -32.16
CA THR A 185 0.10 -20.00 -30.70
C THR A 185 0.77 -21.27 -30.19
N LYS A 186 1.60 -21.14 -29.16
CA LYS A 186 2.11 -22.25 -28.35
C LYS A 186 1.60 -22.10 -26.92
N VAL A 187 0.85 -23.08 -26.45
CA VAL A 187 0.41 -23.15 -25.05
C VAL A 187 1.63 -23.50 -24.19
N ILE A 188 1.88 -22.69 -23.18
CA ILE A 188 3.00 -22.84 -22.23
C ILE A 188 2.49 -23.38 -20.90
N TYR A 189 1.31 -22.94 -20.48
CA TYR A 189 0.67 -23.36 -19.25
C TYR A 189 -0.83 -23.48 -19.48
N THR A 190 -1.44 -24.48 -18.87
CA THR A 190 -2.88 -24.62 -18.74
C THR A 190 -3.18 -25.23 -17.37
N LYS A 191 -4.23 -24.74 -16.72
CA LYS A 191 -4.77 -25.31 -15.49
C LYS A 191 -5.95 -26.23 -15.77
#